data_AF-A0A3T1ATK8-F1
#
_entry.id   AF-A0A3T1ATK8-F1
#
_cell.length_a   1.000
_cell.length_b   1.000
_cell.length_c   1.000
_cell.angle_alpha   90.00
_cell.angle_beta   90.00
_cell.angle_gamma   90.00
#
_symmetry.space_group_name_H-M   'P 1'
#
loop_
_entity.id
_entity.type
_entity.pdbx_description
1 polymer ?
#
loop_
_entity_poly.entity_id
_entity_poly.type
_entity_poly.pdbx_seq_one_letter_code
_entity_poly.pdbx_strand_id
1 'polypeptide(L)'
;MSDFTVSIERLLTQVHHWEERRWSQPAGPVTRAQAVFALAQQLADLGAEAEKTPAREVPFVHAMVLPDQLRVLAADIMAAGPPPELLTRATTAVTETRSAL
;
A
#
# COMPACT_ATOMS: atom_id res chain seq x y z
N MET A 1 9.39 -8.73 13.53
CA MET A 1 8.60 -7.81 12.69
C MET A 1 9.40 -7.63 11.40
N SER A 2 8.82 -7.88 10.23
CA SER A 2 9.55 -7.80 8.96
C SER A 2 9.76 -6.33 8.54
N ASP A 3 10.77 -6.06 7.70
CA ASP A 3 11.00 -4.71 7.14
C ASP A 3 9.76 -4.19 6.41
N PHE A 4 9.01 -5.08 5.75
CA PHE A 4 7.74 -4.78 5.13
C PHE A 4 6.72 -4.24 6.14
N THR A 5 6.48 -4.94 7.26
CA THR A 5 5.58 -4.48 8.32
C THR A 5 5.98 -3.10 8.85
N VAL A 6 7.27 -2.90 9.12
CA VAL A 6 7.79 -1.61 9.61
C VAL A 6 7.57 -0.49 8.57
N SER A 7 7.77 -0.76 7.29
CA SER A 7 7.54 0.23 6.23
C SER A 7 6.06 0.63 6.11
N ILE A 8 5.14 -0.34 6.23
CA ILE A 8 3.70 -0.11 6.25
C ILE A 8 3.30 0.74 7.45
N GLU A 9 3.76 0.41 8.65
CA GLU A 9 3.46 1.19 9.86
C GLU A 9 3.91 2.66 9.74
N ARG A 10 5.08 2.89 9.14
CA ARG A 10 5.58 4.26 8.87
C ARG A 10 4.68 5.00 7.89
N LEU A 11 4.26 4.37 6.80
CA LEU A 11 3.34 4.98 5.84
C LEU A 11 2.00 5.29 6.50
N LEU A 12 1.42 4.34 7.23
CA LEU A 12 0.15 4.53 7.94
C LEU A 12 0.23 5.68 8.95
N THR A 13 1.33 5.77 9.70
CA THR A 13 1.58 6.89 10.62
C THR A 13 1.59 8.23 9.88
N GLN A 14 2.15 8.29 8.67
CA GLN A 14 2.18 9.50 7.85
C GLN A 14 0.80 9.90 7.31
N VAL A 15 -0.07 8.95 6.94
CA VAL A 15 -1.30 9.25 6.18
C VAL A 15 -2.61 9.11 6.96
N HIS A 16 -2.63 8.41 8.11
CA HIS A 16 -3.88 8.10 8.83
C HIS A 16 -4.67 9.34 9.30
N HIS A 17 -4.00 10.47 9.47
CA HIS A 17 -4.59 11.73 9.95
C HIS A 17 -4.92 12.70 8.80
N TRP A 18 -4.75 12.27 7.54
CA TRP A 18 -4.98 13.13 6.40
C TRP A 18 -6.46 13.27 6.10
N GLU A 19 -6.88 14.51 5.91
CA GLU A 19 -8.21 14.89 5.42
C GLU A 19 -8.23 15.00 3.90
N GLU A 20 -9.43 15.11 3.31
CA GLU A 20 -9.66 15.20 1.85
C GLU A 20 -8.76 16.23 1.16
N ARG A 21 -8.59 17.42 1.76
CA ARG A 21 -7.73 18.47 1.21
C ARG A 21 -6.26 18.02 1.08
N ARG A 22 -5.77 17.22 2.03
CA ARG A 22 -4.39 16.72 2.01
C ARG A 22 -4.23 15.62 0.97
N TRP A 23 -5.23 14.75 0.84
CA TRP A 23 -5.30 13.69 -0.17
C TRP A 23 -5.36 14.20 -1.61
N SER A 24 -6.00 15.34 -1.84
CA SER A 24 -6.07 15.97 -3.18
C SER A 24 -4.81 16.76 -3.56
N GLN A 25 -3.85 16.94 -2.66
CA GLN A 25 -2.60 17.62 -3.00
C GLN A 25 -1.76 16.80 -3.99
N PRO A 26 -0.95 17.47 -4.83
CA PRO A 26 -0.03 16.78 -5.74
C PRO A 26 1.03 15.93 -5.00
N ALA A 27 1.38 14.81 -5.62
CA ALA A 27 2.52 13.95 -5.36
C ALA A 27 3.16 13.61 -6.71
N GLY A 28 4.06 14.48 -7.19
CA GLY A 28 4.56 14.42 -8.57
C GLY A 28 3.46 14.70 -9.61
N PRO A 29 3.29 13.86 -10.64
CA PRO A 29 2.29 14.06 -11.71
C PRO A 29 0.86 13.64 -11.31
N VAL A 30 0.67 13.03 -10.14
CA VAL A 30 -0.62 12.55 -9.65
C VAL A 30 -0.97 13.20 -8.32
N THR A 31 -2.18 12.96 -7.81
CA THR A 31 -2.54 13.30 -6.43
C THR A 31 -1.98 12.27 -5.45
N ARG A 32 -1.83 12.66 -4.18
CA ARG A 32 -1.46 11.73 -3.10
C ARG A 32 -2.41 10.54 -2.99
N ALA A 33 -3.73 10.76 -3.18
CA ALA A 33 -4.71 9.69 -3.20
C ALA A 33 -4.44 8.68 -4.31
N GLN A 34 -4.14 9.15 -5.53
CA GLN A 34 -3.80 8.29 -6.66
C GLN A 34 -2.50 7.52 -6.43
N ALA A 35 -1.47 8.16 -5.86
CA ALA A 35 -0.21 7.47 -5.55
C ALA A 35 -0.41 6.34 -4.53
N VAL A 36 -1.15 6.60 -3.44
CA VAL A 36 -1.44 5.58 -2.43
C VAL A 36 -2.39 4.51 -2.95
N PHE A 37 -3.36 4.85 -3.81
CA PHE A 37 -4.22 3.86 -4.45
C PHE A 37 -3.44 2.94 -5.41
N ALA A 38 -2.49 3.49 -6.18
CA ALA A 38 -1.60 2.69 -7.01
C ALA A 38 -0.76 1.70 -6.17
N LEU A 39 -0.27 2.14 -5.00
CA LEU A 39 0.39 1.25 -4.04
C LEU A 39 -0.56 0.16 -3.54
N ALA A 40 -1.82 0.50 -3.21
CA ALA A 40 -2.80 -0.49 -2.78
C ALA A 40 -3.03 -1.55 -3.85
N GLN A 41 -3.16 -1.17 -5.13
CA GLN A 41 -3.22 -2.13 -6.22
C GLN A 41 -1.96 -3.00 -6.30
N GLN A 42 -0.78 -2.41 -6.23
CA GLN A 42 0.48 -3.15 -6.29
C GLN A 42 0.63 -4.15 -5.14
N LEU A 43 0.19 -3.81 -3.92
CA LEU A 43 0.16 -4.73 -2.79
C LEU A 43 -0.87 -5.84 -2.98
N ALA A 44 -2.04 -5.56 -3.56
CA ALA A 44 -3.01 -6.59 -3.88
C ALA A 44 -2.47 -7.60 -4.92
N ASP A 45 -1.76 -7.11 -5.95
CA ASP A 45 -1.12 -7.97 -6.95
C ASP A 45 -0.03 -8.86 -6.32
N LEU A 46 0.77 -8.30 -5.40
CA LEU A 46 1.75 -9.06 -4.62
C LEU A 46 1.10 -10.08 -3.70
N GLY A 47 -0.03 -9.74 -3.07
CA GLY A 47 -0.82 -10.68 -2.26
C GLY A 47 -1.34 -11.85 -3.10
N ALA A 48 -1.88 -11.57 -4.28
CA ALA A 48 -2.34 -12.60 -5.21
C ALA A 48 -1.19 -13.53 -5.66
N GLU A 49 0.01 -12.99 -5.91
CA GLU A 49 1.21 -13.78 -6.20
C GLU A 49 1.56 -14.71 -5.02
N ALA A 50 1.56 -14.20 -3.79
CA ALA A 50 1.86 -14.99 -2.58
C ALA A 50 0.84 -16.12 -2.38
N GLU A 51 -0.44 -15.85 -2.62
CA GLU A 51 -1.54 -16.81 -2.52
C GLU A 51 -1.64 -17.77 -3.72
N LYS A 52 -0.90 -17.50 -4.81
CA LYS A 52 -1.01 -18.20 -6.10
C LYS A 52 -2.43 -18.11 -6.68
N THR A 53 -3.06 -16.95 -6.52
CA THR A 53 -4.38 -16.64 -7.05
C THR A 53 -4.29 -15.59 -8.17
N PRO A 54 -5.31 -15.48 -9.04
CA PRO A 54 -5.33 -14.41 -10.03
C PRO A 54 -5.44 -13.03 -9.38
N ALA A 55 -4.67 -12.06 -9.90
CA ALA A 55 -4.76 -10.66 -9.50
C ALA A 55 -6.17 -10.09 -9.71
N ARG A 56 -6.56 -9.13 -8.88
CA ARG A 56 -7.88 -8.48 -8.91
C ARG A 56 -7.72 -6.98 -8.75
N GLU A 57 -8.58 -6.23 -9.40
CA GLU A 57 -8.63 -4.77 -9.22
C GLU A 57 -9.11 -4.43 -7.80
N VAL A 58 -8.38 -3.55 -7.14
CA VAL A 58 -8.78 -2.96 -5.87
C VAL A 58 -9.83 -1.89 -6.16
N PRO A 59 -11.02 -1.95 -5.53
CA PRO A 59 -12.02 -0.92 -5.72
C PRO A 59 -11.58 0.40 -5.09
N PHE A 60 -11.55 1.48 -5.88
CA PHE A 60 -11.39 2.83 -5.35
C PHE A 60 -12.73 3.38 -4.89
N VAL A 61 -12.97 3.34 -3.58
CA VAL A 61 -14.21 3.87 -2.97
C VAL A 61 -14.04 5.34 -2.59
N HIS A 62 -13.02 5.64 -1.78
CA HIS A 62 -12.70 7.00 -1.33
C HIS A 62 -11.26 7.08 -0.79
N ALA A 63 -10.61 8.26 -0.86
CA ALA A 63 -9.24 8.41 -0.39
C ALA A 63 -9.08 8.15 1.12
N MET A 64 -10.10 8.47 1.91
CA MET A 64 -10.07 8.32 3.38
C MET A 64 -10.04 6.85 3.83
N VAL A 65 -10.41 5.89 2.98
CA VAL A 65 -10.36 4.45 3.34
C VAL A 65 -9.04 3.79 2.97
N LEU A 66 -8.16 4.48 2.24
CA LEU A 66 -6.87 3.94 1.80
C LEU A 66 -5.99 3.43 2.95
N PRO A 67 -5.87 4.10 4.12
CA PRO A 67 -5.07 3.58 5.23
C PRO A 67 -5.57 2.22 5.73
N ASP A 68 -6.89 2.01 5.78
CA ASP A 68 -7.48 0.74 6.20
C ASP A 68 -7.29 -0.34 5.14
N GLN A 69 -7.46 0.00 3.86
CA GLN A 69 -7.17 -0.92 2.76
C GLN A 69 -5.70 -1.39 2.79
N LEU A 70 -4.73 -0.49 3.01
CA LEU A 70 -3.32 -0.87 3.14
C LEU A 70 -3.06 -1.81 4.33
N ARG A 71 -3.74 -1.62 5.46
CA ARG A 71 -3.63 -2.53 6.62
C ARG A 71 -4.09 -3.94 6.27
N VAL A 72 -5.24 -4.05 5.60
CA VAL A 72 -5.80 -5.35 5.17
C VAL A 72 -4.84 -6.05 4.21
N LEU A 73 -4.42 -5.36 3.15
CA LEU A 73 -3.52 -5.94 2.14
C LEU A 73 -2.17 -6.38 2.72
N ALA A 74 -1.60 -5.58 3.64
CA ALA A 74 -0.36 -5.96 4.31
C ALA A 74 -0.54 -7.19 5.22
N ALA A 75 -1.67 -7.30 5.92
CA ALA A 75 -2.00 -8.46 6.73
C ALA A 75 -2.20 -9.71 5.87
N ASP A 76 -2.89 -9.59 4.73
CA ASP A 76 -3.14 -10.68 3.78
C ASP A 76 -1.82 -11.19 3.19
N ILE A 77 -0.93 -10.30 2.72
CA ILE A 77 0.41 -10.67 2.26
C ILE A 77 1.15 -11.46 3.34
N MET A 78 1.16 -11.00 4.60
CA MET A 78 1.87 -11.68 5.68
C MET A 78 1.23 -13.04 6.03
N ALA A 79 -0.10 -13.14 5.98
CA ALA A 79 -0.84 -14.37 6.23
C ALA A 79 -0.59 -15.43 5.15
N ALA A 80 -0.33 -15.02 3.90
CA ALA A 80 0.00 -15.91 2.80
C ALA A 80 1.40 -16.58 2.91
N GLY A 81 2.23 -16.19 3.89
CA GLY A 81 3.57 -16.75 4.09
C GLY A 81 4.51 -16.49 2.90
N PRO A 82 4.75 -15.22 2.54
CA PRO A 82 5.39 -14.87 1.29
C PRO A 82 6.89 -15.17 1.32
N PRO A 83 7.52 -15.45 0.16
CA PRO A 83 8.96 -15.60 0.08
C PRO A 83 9.68 -14.26 0.35
N PRO A 84 10.93 -14.26 0.84
CA PRO A 84 11.68 -13.04 1.18
C PRO A 84 11.82 -12.02 0.03
N GLU A 85 11.89 -12.51 -1.21
CA GLU A 85 12.00 -11.69 -2.41
C GLU A 85 10.73 -10.85 -2.66
N LEU A 86 9.56 -11.42 -2.36
CA LEU A 86 8.28 -10.73 -2.46
C LEU A 86 8.16 -9.65 -1.39
N LEU A 87 8.59 -9.94 -0.15
CA LEU A 87 8.64 -8.93 0.92
C LEU A 87 9.61 -7.79 0.60
N THR A 88 10.71 -8.07 -0.08
CA THR A 88 11.65 -7.05 -0.55
C THR A 88 10.99 -6.12 -1.56
N ARG A 89 10.30 -6.68 -2.57
CA ARG A 89 9.52 -5.91 -3.55
C ARG A 89 8.44 -5.05 -2.89
N ALA A 90 7.69 -5.64 -1.95
CA ALA A 90 6.64 -4.93 -1.22
C ALA A 90 7.22 -3.78 -0.38
N THR A 91 8.35 -4.00 0.30
CA THR A 91 9.05 -2.98 1.09
C THR A 91 9.54 -1.81 0.22
N THR A 92 10.10 -2.12 -0.96
CA THR A 92 10.52 -1.10 -1.93
C THR A 92 9.33 -0.27 -2.39
N ALA A 93 8.23 -0.89 -2.82
CA ALA A 93 7.03 -0.19 -3.28
C ALA A 93 6.46 0.78 -2.22
N VAL A 94 6.37 0.33 -0.96
CA VAL A 94 5.91 1.15 0.16
C VAL A 94 6.88 2.31 0.42
N THR A 95 8.18 2.06 0.40
CA THR A 95 9.20 3.07 0.69
C THR A 95 9.28 4.15 -0.39
N GLU A 96 9.19 3.76 -1.66
CA GLU A 96 9.15 4.67 -2.80
C GLU A 96 7.91 5.54 -2.75
N THR A 97 6.73 4.93 -2.53
CA THR A 97 5.47 5.68 -2.39
C THR A 97 5.57 6.66 -1.24
N ARG A 98 5.98 6.22 -0.05
CA ARG A 98 6.12 7.09 1.14
C ARG A 98 7.03 8.30 0.88
N SER A 99 8.11 8.11 0.13
CA SER A 99 9.07 9.17 -0.18
C SER A 99 8.55 10.19 -1.19
N ALA A 100 7.55 9.83 -1.99
CA ALA A 100 6.93 10.69 -3.00
C ALA A 100 5.74 11.53 -2.47
N LEU A 101 5.26 11.24 -1.25
CA LEU A 101 4.07 11.82 -0.62
C LEU A 101 4.37 13.07 0.22
#